data_AF-A0A0B7MEJ8-F1
#
_entry.id   AF-A0A0B7MEJ8-F1
#
_cell.length_a   1.000
_cell.length_b   1.000
_cell.length_c   1.000
_cell.angle_alpha   90.00
_cell.angle_beta   90.00
_cell.angle_gamma   90.00
#
_symmetry.space_group_name_H-M   'P 1'
#
loop_
_entity.id
_entity.type
_entity.pdbx_description
1 polymer ?
#
loop_
_entity_poly.entity_id
_entity_poly.type
_entity_poly.pdbx_seq_one_letter_code
_entity_poly.pdbx_strand_id
1 'polypeptide(L)'
;MGDFIKRGTGLLLIDVKDSNPNGDPDRESDPRTRQDGRGEISPVSFKRKLRDLVLAKDSPVWQDIAKELGLSETGYDVLESKDTKRADVRKLTGNELLEKYWDVRVFGNDLS
;
A
#
# COMPACT_ATOMS: atom_id res chain seq x y z
N MET A 1 -2.30 -2.63 32.30
CA MET A 1 -3.23 -3.51 31.55
C MET A 1 -2.65 -3.60 30.15
N GLY A 2 -2.10 -4.75 29.74
CA GLY A 2 -1.42 -4.86 28.45
C GLY A 2 -2.44 -4.77 27.32
N ASP A 3 -2.21 -3.90 26.35
CA ASP A 3 -3.06 -3.80 25.16
C ASP A 3 -3.09 -5.15 24.44
N PHE A 4 -4.29 -5.72 24.31
CA PHE A 4 -4.49 -6.96 23.60
C PHE A 4 -4.55 -6.67 22.10
N ILE A 5 -3.43 -6.89 21.41
CA ILE A 5 -3.35 -6.73 19.95
C ILE A 5 -4.09 -7.90 19.30
N LYS A 6 -5.24 -7.62 18.69
CA LYS A 6 -5.94 -8.61 17.85
C LYS A 6 -5.09 -8.91 16.62
N ARG A 7 -4.57 -10.14 16.53
CA ARG A 7 -3.83 -10.62 15.36
C ARG A 7 -4.81 -11.22 14.37
N GLY A 8 -4.67 -10.88 13.09
CA GLY A 8 -5.45 -11.44 12.00
C GLY A 8 -4.54 -12.05 10.94
N THR A 9 -5.00 -13.15 10.34
CA THR A 9 -4.38 -13.76 9.15
C THR A 9 -5.45 -13.85 8.07
N GLY A 10 -5.10 -13.49 6.84
CA GLY A 10 -5.99 -13.59 5.68
C GLY A 10 -5.29 -14.27 4.50
N LEU A 11 -6.09 -14.92 3.66
CA LEU A 11 -5.66 -15.44 2.36
C LEU A 11 -6.43 -14.68 1.27
N LEU A 12 -5.69 -14.05 0.37
CA LEU A 12 -6.24 -13.40 -0.80
C LEU A 12 -5.87 -14.23 -2.03
N LEU A 13 -6.89 -14.67 -2.77
CA LEU A 13 -6.72 -15.34 -4.05
C LEU A 13 -7.01 -14.31 -5.15
N ILE A 14 -6.05 -14.12 -6.04
CA ILE A 14 -6.15 -13.21 -7.19
C ILE A 14 -5.91 -14.05 -8.43
N ASP A 15 -6.88 -14.04 -9.35
CA ASP A 15 -6.70 -14.60 -10.68
C ASP A 15 -6.25 -13.50 -11.64
N VAL A 16 -5.33 -13.84 -12.54
CA VAL A 16 -4.75 -12.91 -13.51
C VAL A 16 -4.77 -13.59 -14.86
N LYS A 17 -5.52 -12.98 -15.78
CA LYS A 17 -5.72 -13.51 -17.14
C LYS A 17 -5.14 -12.55 -18.17
N ASP A 18 -4.38 -13.08 -19.11
CA ASP A 18 -3.81 -12.36 -20.25
C ASP A 18 -3.10 -11.04 -19.86
N SER A 19 -2.46 -11.02 -18.69
CA SER A 19 -1.84 -9.81 -18.13
C SER A 19 -0.64 -10.15 -17.25
N ASN A 20 0.28 -9.19 -17.11
CA ASN A 20 1.47 -9.31 -16.28
C ASN A 20 1.24 -8.59 -14.94
N PRO A 21 1.01 -9.31 -13.82
CA PRO A 21 0.71 -8.67 -12.54
C PRO A 21 1.96 -8.07 -11.87
N ASN A 22 3.15 -8.48 -12.29
CA ASN A 22 4.41 -8.07 -11.70
C ASN A 22 5.60 -8.31 -12.65
N GLY A 23 5.99 -7.29 -13.41
CA GLY A 23 7.19 -7.34 -14.25
C GLY A 23 8.49 -7.48 -13.46
N ASP A 24 9.46 -8.16 -14.05
CA ASP A 24 10.83 -8.27 -13.57
C ASP A 24 11.74 -7.25 -14.29
N PRO A 25 12.28 -6.23 -13.59
CA PRO A 25 13.12 -5.21 -14.21
C PRO A 25 14.44 -5.77 -14.75
N ASP A 26 14.91 -6.91 -14.23
CA ASP A 26 16.15 -7.56 -14.68
C ASP A 26 15.92 -8.46 -15.91
N ARG A 27 14.65 -8.66 -16.30
CA ARG A 27 14.25 -9.53 -17.41
C ARG A 27 13.28 -8.84 -18.37
N GLU A 28 13.58 -7.60 -18.74
CA GLU A 28 12.81 -6.84 -19.73
C GLU A 28 11.30 -6.75 -19.42
N SER A 29 10.93 -6.76 -18.13
CA SER A 29 9.54 -6.79 -17.66
C SER A 29 8.76 -8.08 -17.95
N ASP A 30 9.43 -9.22 -18.19
CA ASP A 30 8.81 -10.55 -18.13
C ASP A 30 8.04 -10.74 -16.79
N PRO A 31 7.01 -11.60 -16.73
CA PRO A 31 6.40 -11.97 -15.46
C PRO A 31 7.46 -12.46 -14.47
N ARG A 32 7.50 -11.86 -13.28
CA ARG A 32 8.46 -12.24 -12.25
C ARG A 32 8.26 -13.68 -11.81
N THR A 33 9.35 -14.41 -11.69
CA THR A 33 9.38 -15.82 -11.28
C THR A 33 10.37 -16.03 -10.14
N ARG A 34 10.06 -16.94 -9.23
CA ARG A 34 10.97 -17.42 -8.19
C ARG A 34 11.98 -18.42 -8.75
N GLN A 35 12.99 -18.74 -7.94
CA GLN A 35 13.99 -19.76 -8.26
C GLN A 35 13.38 -21.15 -8.52
N ASP A 36 12.21 -21.44 -7.95
CA ASP A 36 11.49 -22.70 -8.14
C ASP A 36 10.53 -22.69 -9.34
N GLY A 37 10.57 -21.63 -10.17
CA GLY A 37 9.78 -21.49 -11.39
C GLY A 37 8.35 -20.99 -11.17
N ARG A 38 7.89 -20.76 -9.94
CA ARG A 38 6.55 -20.20 -9.69
C ARG A 38 6.52 -18.69 -9.92
N GLY A 39 5.43 -18.19 -10.51
CA GLY A 39 5.19 -16.76 -10.65
C GLY A 39 5.11 -16.05 -9.28
N GLU A 40 5.52 -14.79 -9.24
CA GLU A 40 5.54 -13.99 -8.02
C GLU A 40 5.01 -12.58 -8.24
N ILE A 41 4.10 -12.17 -7.34
CA ILE A 41 3.82 -10.76 -7.08
C ILE A 41 4.62 -10.37 -5.85
N SER A 42 5.60 -9.47 -6.01
CA SER A 42 6.48 -9.13 -4.89
C SER A 42 5.73 -8.33 -3.81
N PRO A 43 6.16 -8.38 -2.53
CA PRO A 43 5.53 -7.61 -1.46
C PRO A 43 5.49 -6.11 -1.75
N VAL A 44 6.53 -5.56 -2.37
CA VAL A 44 6.63 -4.14 -2.73
C VAL A 44 5.60 -3.77 -3.79
N SER A 45 5.45 -4.61 -4.83
CA SER A 45 4.46 -4.42 -5.89
C SER A 45 3.03 -4.51 -5.38
N PHE A 46 2.77 -5.46 -4.48
CA PHE A 46 1.46 -5.59 -3.83
C PHE A 46 1.11 -4.35 -3.00
N LYS A 47 2.04 -3.89 -2.12
CA LYS A 47 1.85 -2.67 -1.33
C LYS A 47 1.62 -1.44 -2.22
N ARG A 48 2.33 -1.33 -3.35
CA ARG A 48 2.16 -0.23 -4.31
C ARG A 48 0.74 -0.20 -4.88
N LYS A 49 0.19 -1.33 -5.32
CA LYS A 49 -1.19 -1.42 -5.84
C LYS A 49 -2.23 -0.94 -4.82
N LEU A 50 -2.08 -1.31 -3.55
CA LEU A 50 -2.97 -0.84 -2.48
C LEU A 50 -2.85 0.67 -2.26
N ARG A 51 -1.63 1.21 -2.25
CA ARG A 51 -1.40 2.65 -2.17
C ARG A 51 -2.03 3.40 -3.33
N ASP A 52 -1.93 2.87 -4.54
CA ASP A 52 -2.48 3.50 -5.74
C ASP A 52 -4.02 3.56 -5.67
N LEU A 53 -4.69 2.51 -5.16
CA LEU A 53 -6.13 2.54 -4.89
C LEU A 53 -6.51 3.61 -3.86
N VAL A 54 -5.72 3.77 -2.80
CA VAL A 54 -5.96 4.81 -1.79
C VAL A 54 -5.68 6.20 -2.33
N LEU A 55 -4.68 6.39 -3.20
CA LEU A 55 -4.36 7.67 -3.83
C LEU A 55 -5.40 8.11 -4.85
N ALA A 56 -6.07 7.16 -5.51
CA ALA A 56 -7.10 7.44 -6.50
C ALA A 56 -8.43 7.88 -5.85
N LYS A 57 -8.42 9.04 -5.16
CA LYS A 57 -9.55 9.56 -4.39
C LYS A 57 -10.81 9.77 -5.24
N ASP A 58 -10.65 10.09 -6.51
CA ASP A 58 -11.77 10.29 -7.44
C ASP A 58 -12.23 8.98 -8.11
N SER A 59 -11.59 7.85 -7.82
CA SER A 59 -12.00 6.56 -8.39
C SER A 59 -13.31 6.07 -7.77
N PRO A 60 -14.19 5.42 -8.56
CA PRO A 60 -15.41 4.80 -8.03
C PRO A 60 -15.12 3.84 -6.87
N VAL A 61 -14.04 3.07 -6.98
CA VAL A 61 -13.62 2.11 -5.96
C VAL A 61 -13.33 2.80 -4.62
N TRP A 62 -12.57 3.90 -4.63
CA TRP A 62 -12.29 4.64 -3.40
C TRP A 62 -13.57 5.25 -2.81
N GLN A 63 -14.41 5.87 -3.64
CA GLN A 63 -15.64 6.51 -3.20
C GLN A 63 -16.62 5.51 -2.56
N ASP A 64 -16.77 4.33 -3.16
CA ASP A 64 -17.62 3.26 -2.62
C ASP A 64 -17.09 2.76 -1.27
N ILE A 65 -15.78 2.47 -1.18
CA ILE A 65 -15.14 2.02 0.07
C ILE A 65 -15.22 3.09 1.17
N ALA A 66 -14.94 4.35 0.82
CA ALA A 66 -14.97 5.46 1.76
C ALA A 66 -16.37 5.65 2.34
N LYS A 67 -17.40 5.54 1.49
CA LYS A 67 -18.80 5.62 1.92
C LYS A 67 -19.22 4.43 2.77
N GLU A 68 -18.90 3.20 2.34
CA GLU A 68 -19.27 1.97 3.05
C GLU A 68 -18.67 1.92 4.46
N LEU A 69 -17.40 2.31 4.59
CA LEU A 69 -16.67 2.27 5.85
C LEU A 69 -16.78 3.57 6.67
N GLY A 70 -17.45 4.60 6.16
CA GLY A 70 -17.59 5.91 6.82
C GLY A 70 -16.24 6.60 7.05
N LEU A 71 -15.34 6.55 6.06
CA LEU A 71 -13.99 7.09 6.18
C LEU A 71 -13.99 8.63 6.15
N SER A 72 -13.08 9.23 6.92
CA SER A 72 -12.78 10.66 6.86
C SER A 72 -12.14 11.05 5.52
N GLU A 73 -12.35 12.30 5.10
CA GLU A 73 -11.64 12.89 3.95
C GLU A 73 -10.13 13.04 4.22
N THR A 74 -9.73 13.11 5.49
CA THR A 74 -8.34 13.30 5.92
C THR A 74 -7.73 12.05 6.54
N GLY A 75 -6.40 12.01 6.62
CA GLY A 75 -5.66 10.92 7.26
C GLY A 75 -5.43 9.70 6.37
N TYR A 76 -5.80 9.79 5.08
CA TYR A 76 -5.56 8.74 4.08
C TYR A 76 -4.59 9.18 2.99
N ASP A 77 -3.66 10.08 3.33
CA ASP A 77 -2.53 10.38 2.46
C ASP A 77 -1.59 9.18 2.40
N VAL A 78 -0.77 9.13 1.35
CA VAL A 78 0.23 8.08 1.17
C VAL A 78 1.62 8.71 1.20
N LEU A 79 2.44 8.29 2.17
CA LEU A 79 3.77 8.83 2.36
C LEU A 79 4.70 8.46 1.21
N GLU A 80 4.59 7.23 0.70
CA GLU A 80 5.38 6.74 -0.44
C GLU A 80 4.85 7.20 -1.82
N SER A 81 4.01 8.23 -1.84
CA SER A 81 3.58 8.91 -3.06
C SER A 81 4.70 9.75 -3.68
N LYS A 82 4.65 9.94 -5.00
CA LYS A 82 5.60 10.80 -5.73
C LYS A 82 5.46 12.27 -5.37
N ASP A 83 4.28 12.69 -4.96
CA ASP A 83 3.98 14.09 -4.63
C ASP A 83 4.41 14.47 -3.20
N THR A 84 4.77 13.47 -2.39
CA THR A 84 5.16 13.68 -0.99
C THR A 84 6.59 14.22 -0.93
N LYS A 85 6.73 15.46 -0.44
CA LYS A 85 8.03 16.12 -0.25
C LYS A 85 8.69 15.64 1.04
N ARG A 86 9.82 14.94 0.91
CA ARG A 86 10.61 14.44 2.06
C ARG A 86 11.02 15.55 3.05
N ALA A 87 11.24 16.77 2.56
CA ALA A 87 11.57 17.93 3.41
C ALA A 87 10.43 18.31 4.37
N ASP A 88 9.18 18.13 3.97
CA ASP A 88 8.02 18.42 4.81
C ASP A 88 7.75 17.27 5.78
N VAL A 89 7.93 16.03 5.32
CA VAL A 89 7.84 14.82 6.15
C VAL A 89 8.79 14.87 7.34
N ARG A 90 10.05 15.30 7.14
CA ARG A 90 11.06 15.38 8.21
C ARG A 90 10.73 16.37 9.33
N LYS A 91 9.79 17.28 9.11
CA LYS A 91 9.33 18.25 10.12
C LYS A 91 8.21 17.68 11.00
N LEU A 92 7.63 16.56 10.60
CA LEU A 92 6.51 15.93 11.30
C LEU A 92 7.02 15.02 12.42
N THR A 93 6.33 15.05 13.55
CA THR A 93 6.47 14.10 14.63
C THR A 93 5.91 12.72 14.22
N GLY A 94 6.27 11.69 14.99
CA GLY A 94 5.72 10.34 14.77
C GLY A 94 4.19 10.28 14.80
N ASN A 95 3.55 11.04 15.70
CA ASN A 95 2.09 11.09 15.79
C ASN A 95 1.48 11.80 14.57
N GLU A 96 2.04 12.91 14.12
CA GLU A 96 1.56 13.60 12.92
C GLU A 96 1.70 12.74 11.66
N LEU A 97 2.76 11.92 11.58
CA LEU A 97 2.91 10.94 10.50
C LEU A 97 1.82 9.88 10.54
N LEU A 98 1.53 9.34 11.74
CA LEU A 98 0.49 8.34 11.93
C LEU A 98 -0.90 8.91 11.65
N GLU A 99 -1.18 10.16 12.04
CA GLU A 99 -2.46 10.81 11.76
C GLU A 99 -2.64 11.06 10.26
N LYS A 100 -1.60 11.54 9.59
CA LYS A 100 -1.69 11.97 8.19
C LYS A 100 -1.63 10.81 7.19
N TYR A 101 -0.70 9.88 7.37
CA TYR A 101 -0.36 8.89 6.33
C TYR A 101 -0.88 7.49 6.67
N TRP A 102 -1.80 7.02 5.82
CA TRP A 102 -2.42 5.71 5.99
C TRP A 102 -1.42 4.56 5.81
N ASP A 103 -0.53 4.66 4.83
CA ASP A 103 0.41 3.59 4.54
C ASP A 103 1.49 3.43 5.62
N VAL A 104 1.80 4.48 6.39
CA VAL A 104 2.64 4.41 7.59
C VAL A 104 1.94 3.61 8.69
N ARG A 105 0.64 3.84 8.92
CA ARG A 105 -0.13 3.07 9.92
C ARG A 105 -0.21 1.59 9.58
N VAL A 106 -0.35 1.27 8.29
CA VAL A 106 -0.60 -0.11 7.83
C VAL A 106 0.69 -0.89 7.61
N PHE A 107 1.70 -0.29 6.98
CA PHE A 107 2.92 -1.00 6.57
C PHE A 107 4.16 -0.63 7.39
N GLY A 108 4.05 0.37 8.28
CA GLY A 108 5.20 1.01 8.88
C GLY A 108 5.97 1.87 7.87
N ASN A 109 7.02 2.53 8.34
CA ASN A 109 7.99 3.18 7.50
C ASN A 109 9.38 3.12 8.13
N ASP A 110 10.40 2.99 7.30
CA ASP A 110 11.81 3.10 7.68
C ASP A 110 12.21 4.58 7.55
N LEU A 111 11.88 5.39 8.56
CA LEU A 111 12.44 6.73 8.73
C LEU A 111 13.72 6.64 9.58
N SER A 112 14.72 5.91 9.07
CA SER A 112 16.09 5.98 9.58
C SER A 112 16.85 7.12 8.91
#